data_AF-D6SUK4-F1
#
_entry.id   AF-D6SUK4-F1
#
_cell.length_a   1.000
_cell.length_b   1.000
_cell.length_c   1.000
_cell.angle_alpha   90.00
_cell.angle_beta   90.00
_cell.angle_gamma   90.00
#
_symmetry.space_group_name_H-M   'P 1'
#
loop_
_entity.id
_entity.type
_entity.pdbx_description
1 polymer ?
#
loop_
_entity_poly.entity_id
_entity_poly.type
_entity_poly.pdbx_seq_one_letter_code
_entity_poly.pdbx_strand_id
1 'polypeptide(L)'
;MKPIKIAGLGVILVLLSVSLAYADGRPDPIVGIEGDLSHVISSAMWFVQNMVLFGIGAAIYLAPTIIAMIRSHNKLPQIAALNVFLGIIVVGWIGALIWSFTGNVHPQNFLDRFGSTA
;
A
#
# COMPACT_ATOMS: atom_id res chain seq x y z
N MET A 1 -4.14 -11.44 -18.64
CA MET A 1 -3.22 -12.18 -17.74
C MET A 1 -3.61 -11.83 -16.31
N LYS A 2 -4.07 -12.79 -15.49
CA LYS A 2 -4.64 -12.52 -14.15
C LYS A 2 -3.52 -12.57 -13.09
N PRO A 3 -3.15 -11.46 -12.43
CA PRO A 3 -2.10 -11.46 -11.42
C PRO A 3 -2.72 -11.86 -10.07
N ILE A 4 -2.83 -13.15 -9.79
CA ILE A 4 -3.46 -13.64 -8.54
C ILE A 4 -2.54 -14.48 -7.65
N LYS A 5 -1.27 -14.73 -7.99
CA LYS A 5 -0.50 -15.76 -7.28
C LYS A 5 0.81 -15.34 -6.62
N ILE A 6 1.01 -14.05 -6.31
CA ILE A 6 2.24 -13.62 -5.60
C ILE A 6 2.00 -13.53 -4.09
N ALA A 7 0.83 -13.03 -3.66
CA ALA A 7 0.48 -12.97 -2.24
C ALA A 7 0.32 -14.37 -1.61
N GLY A 8 -0.24 -15.33 -2.34
CA GLY A 8 -0.37 -16.71 -1.88
C GLY A 8 0.98 -17.44 -1.77
N LEU A 9 1.96 -17.09 -2.61
CA LEU A 9 3.29 -17.71 -2.59
C LEU A 9 4.05 -17.35 -1.31
N GLY A 10 3.94 -16.11 -0.84
CA GLY A 10 4.56 -15.67 0.40
C GLY A 10 4.02 -16.42 1.63
N VAL A 11 2.70 -16.58 1.70
CA VAL A 11 2.05 -17.36 2.78
C VAL A 11 2.47 -18.82 2.73
N ILE A 12 2.52 -19.43 1.54
CA ILE A 12 2.96 -20.83 1.37
C ILE A 12 4.43 -21.00 1.79
N LEU A 13 5.31 -20.06 1.44
CA LEU A 13 6.72 -20.11 1.82
C LEU A 13 6.93 -19.97 3.34
N VAL A 14 6.14 -19.11 3.99
CA VAL A 14 6.17 -18.93 5.46
C VAL A 14 5.63 -20.17 6.17
N LEU A 15 4.52 -20.74 5.69
CA LEU A 15 3.97 -21.98 6.24
C LEU A 15 4.92 -23.17 6.02
N LEU A 16 5.60 -23.21 4.88
CA LEU A 16 6.60 -24.24 4.56
C LEU A 16 7.85 -24.08 5.44
N SER A 17 8.35 -22.86 5.68
CA SER A 17 9.50 -22.64 6.56
C SER A 17 9.21 -23.06 8.00
N VAL A 18 8.00 -22.77 8.49
CA VAL A 18 7.55 -23.20 9.82
C VAL A 18 7.41 -24.73 9.85
N SER A 19 6.75 -25.33 8.86
CA SER A 19 6.55 -26.77 8.82
C SER A 19 7.86 -27.55 8.70
N LEU A 20 8.86 -27.03 7.98
CA LEU A 20 10.20 -27.64 7.89
C LEU A 20 10.97 -27.51 9.21
N ALA A 21 10.83 -26.38 9.92
CA ALA A 21 11.42 -26.21 11.25
C ALA A 21 10.83 -27.21 12.26
N TYR A 22 9.53 -27.51 12.18
CA TYR A 22 8.89 -28.57 12.99
C TYR A 22 9.26 -29.99 12.52
N ALA A 23 9.47 -30.21 11.22
CA ALA A 23 9.76 -31.53 10.65
C ALA A 23 11.21 -32.01 10.87
N ASP A 24 12.18 -31.09 11.11
CA ASP A 24 13.57 -31.45 11.43
C ASP A 24 13.73 -32.05 12.84
N GLY A 25 12.64 -32.13 13.63
CA GLY A 25 12.54 -33.04 14.77
C GLY A 25 13.68 -32.90 15.77
N ARG A 26 14.16 -31.69 16.05
CA ARG A 26 14.99 -31.39 17.23
C ARG A 26 14.04 -31.04 18.37
N PRO A 27 13.72 -31.98 19.28
CA PRO A 27 13.01 -31.65 20.48
C PRO A 27 14.06 -31.19 21.48
N ASP A 28 14.28 -29.89 21.58
CA ASP A 28 15.07 -29.34 22.69
C ASP A 28 14.33 -29.69 23.99
N PRO A 29 14.88 -30.52 24.90
CA PRO A 29 14.12 -31.04 26.03
C PRO A 29 13.84 -30.01 27.14
N ILE A 30 14.22 -28.73 26.96
CA ILE A 30 14.07 -27.66 27.95
C ILE A 30 13.48 -26.40 27.31
N VAL A 31 12.46 -26.54 26.50
CA VAL A 31 11.64 -25.41 26.09
C VAL A 31 10.21 -25.71 26.52
N GLY A 32 9.93 -25.38 27.79
CA GLY A 32 8.59 -25.43 28.35
C GLY A 32 7.62 -24.57 27.53
N ILE A 33 6.34 -24.67 27.84
CA ILE A 33 5.19 -23.99 27.20
C ILE A 33 5.44 -22.49 26.86
N GLU A 34 6.40 -21.85 27.53
CA GLU A 34 6.88 -20.49 27.28
C GLU A 34 7.58 -20.27 25.92
N GLY A 35 8.31 -21.24 25.36
CA GLY A 35 9.05 -21.02 24.11
C GLY A 35 8.20 -21.12 22.84
N ASP A 36 7.24 -22.03 22.79
CA ASP A 36 6.28 -22.15 21.68
C ASP A 36 5.43 -20.87 21.54
N LEU A 37 5.00 -20.33 22.69
CA LEU A 37 4.26 -19.06 22.74
C LEU A 37 5.10 -17.87 22.23
N SER A 38 6.40 -17.83 22.50
CA SER A 38 7.28 -16.74 22.05
C SER A 38 7.49 -16.71 20.52
N HIS A 39 7.55 -17.89 19.88
CA HIS A 39 7.65 -18.01 18.43
C HIS A 39 6.34 -17.63 17.72
N VAL A 40 5.21 -17.98 18.31
CA VAL A 40 3.88 -17.56 17.83
C VAL A 40 3.72 -16.03 17.97
N ILE A 41 4.11 -15.46 19.11
CA ILE A 41 4.03 -14.02 19.35
C ILE A 41 4.94 -13.24 18.40
N SER A 42 6.20 -13.66 18.21
CA SER A 42 7.13 -12.97 17.32
C SER A 42 6.71 -13.03 15.85
N SER A 43 6.20 -14.17 15.37
CA SER A 43 5.66 -14.28 13.99
C SER A 43 4.42 -13.40 13.78
N ALA A 44 3.53 -13.32 14.78
CA ALA A 44 2.39 -12.40 14.76
C ALA A 44 2.84 -10.93 14.76
N MET A 45 3.83 -10.56 15.58
CA MET A 45 4.39 -9.19 15.63
C MET A 45 4.99 -8.77 14.29
N TRP A 46 5.77 -9.65 13.65
CA TRP A 46 6.31 -9.40 12.31
C TRP A 46 5.19 -9.18 11.28
N PHE A 47 4.12 -9.97 11.31
CA PHE A 47 3.00 -9.81 10.41
C PHE A 47 2.27 -8.47 10.60
N VAL A 48 1.94 -8.13 11.86
CA VAL A 48 1.28 -6.87 12.21
C VAL A 48 2.13 -5.67 11.77
N GLN A 49 3.43 -5.68 12.04
CA GLN A 49 4.34 -4.61 11.64
C GLN A 49 4.38 -4.43 10.12
N ASN A 50 4.47 -5.53 9.36
CA ASN A 50 4.46 -5.45 7.89
C ASN A 50 3.12 -4.92 7.34
N MET A 51 1.99 -5.29 7.95
CA MET A 51 0.68 -4.79 7.56
C MET A 51 0.57 -3.27 7.77
N VAL A 52 1.08 -2.77 8.90
CA VAL A 52 1.10 -1.33 9.21
C VAL A 52 2.02 -0.57 8.25
N LEU A 53 3.25 -1.07 8.02
CA LEU A 53 4.18 -0.44 7.09
C LEU A 53 3.64 -0.42 5.66
N PHE A 54 2.99 -1.49 5.22
CA PHE A 54 2.34 -1.54 3.91
C PHE A 54 1.22 -0.50 3.80
N GLY A 55 0.36 -0.39 4.82
CA GLY A 55 -0.71 0.61 4.85
C GLY A 55 -0.19 2.04 4.76
N ILE A 56 0.85 2.37 5.54
CA ILE A 56 1.49 3.69 5.52
C ILE A 56 2.15 3.95 4.16
N GLY A 57 2.89 2.97 3.63
CA GLY A 57 3.54 3.08 2.32
C GLY A 57 2.53 3.31 1.19
N ALA A 58 1.41 2.58 1.20
CA ALA A 58 0.33 2.76 0.21
C ALA A 58 -0.32 4.15 0.31
N ALA A 59 -0.55 4.65 1.54
CA ALA A 59 -1.10 5.99 1.74
C ALA A 59 -0.17 7.09 1.20
N ILE A 60 1.13 6.99 1.46
CA ILE A 60 2.15 7.92 0.93
C ILE A 60 2.24 7.81 -0.59
N TYR A 61 2.23 6.59 -1.12
CA TYR A 61 2.27 6.37 -2.56
C TYR A 61 1.08 7.02 -3.27
N LEU A 62 -0.12 6.96 -2.70
CA LEU A 62 -1.32 7.55 -3.27
C LEU A 62 -1.49 9.05 -2.97
N ALA A 63 -0.63 9.65 -2.14
CA ALA A 63 -0.74 11.06 -1.75
C ALA A 63 -0.87 12.04 -2.94
N PRO A 64 -0.08 11.95 -4.03
CA PRO A 64 -0.22 12.86 -5.17
C PRO A 64 -1.59 12.77 -5.84
N THR A 65 -2.13 11.55 -5.94
CA THR A 65 -3.45 11.28 -6.53
C THR A 65 -4.57 11.78 -5.62
N ILE A 66 -4.46 11.58 -4.31
CA ILE A 66 -5.42 12.08 -3.31
C ILE A 66 -5.46 13.61 -3.32
N ILE A 67 -4.29 14.27 -3.35
CA ILE A 67 -4.20 15.74 -3.38
C ILE A 67 -4.84 16.30 -4.66
N ALA A 68 -4.57 15.69 -5.81
CA ALA A 68 -5.21 16.08 -7.07
C ALA A 68 -6.74 15.90 -7.05
N MET A 69 -7.24 14.85 -6.37
CA MET A 69 -8.67 14.56 -6.20
C MET A 69 -9.36 15.59 -5.30
N ILE A 70 -8.80 15.87 -4.12
CA ILE A 70 -9.33 16.88 -3.20
C ILE A 70 -9.40 18.25 -3.89
N ARG A 71 -8.40 18.57 -4.71
CA ARG A 71 -8.35 19.82 -5.46
C ARG A 71 -9.21 19.83 -6.71
N SER A 72 -9.87 18.73 -7.12
CA SER A 72 -10.58 18.66 -8.42
C SER A 72 -9.70 19.11 -9.59
N HIS A 73 -8.44 18.69 -9.59
CA HIS A 73 -7.46 19.11 -10.60
C HIS A 73 -7.89 18.59 -11.98
N ASN A 74 -7.87 19.46 -13.00
CA ASN A 74 -8.37 19.14 -14.35
C ASN A 74 -7.55 18.06 -15.09
N LYS A 75 -6.43 17.65 -14.46
CA LYS A 75 -5.46 16.68 -14.97
C LYS A 75 -5.32 15.46 -14.05
N LEU A 76 -6.36 15.18 -13.27
CA LEU A 76 -6.39 14.04 -12.35
C LEU A 76 -6.04 12.70 -13.03
N PRO A 77 -6.57 12.35 -14.23
CA PRO A 77 -6.22 11.08 -14.87
C PRO A 77 -4.74 11.02 -15.23
N GLN A 78 -4.13 12.14 -15.65
CA GLN A 78 -2.70 12.17 -15.98
C GLN A 78 -1.82 12.07 -14.73
N ILE A 79 -2.18 12.77 -13.64
CA ILE A 79 -1.45 12.69 -12.37
C ILE A 79 -1.56 11.27 -11.78
N ALA A 80 -2.75 10.65 -11.86
CA ALA A 80 -2.97 9.27 -11.43
C ALA A 80 -2.16 8.27 -12.27
N ALA A 81 -2.16 8.41 -13.60
CA ALA A 81 -1.34 7.59 -14.48
C ALA A 81 0.15 7.76 -14.19
N LEU A 82 0.63 9.00 -14.03
CA LEU A 82 2.03 9.28 -13.69
C LEU A 82 2.42 8.60 -12.36
N ASN A 83 1.56 8.71 -11.36
CA ASN A 83 1.78 8.08 -10.05
C ASN A 83 1.76 6.54 -10.13
N VAL A 84 0.95 5.93 -11.00
CA VAL A 84 0.91 4.46 -11.14
C VAL A 84 2.09 3.92 -11.94
N PHE A 85 2.44 4.56 -13.06
CA PHE A 85 3.50 4.06 -13.97
C PHE A 85 4.90 4.47 -13.52
N LEU A 86 5.06 5.66 -12.94
CA LEU A 86 6.34 6.23 -12.55
C LEU A 86 6.44 6.49 -11.03
N GLY A 87 5.45 6.14 -10.22
CA GLY A 87 5.53 6.35 -8.77
C GLY A 87 6.56 5.46 -8.07
N ILE A 88 7.00 4.36 -8.71
CA ILE A 88 8.10 3.54 -8.18
C ILE A 88 9.45 4.27 -8.23
N ILE A 89 9.61 5.24 -9.14
CA ILE A 89 10.77 6.12 -9.14
C ILE A 89 10.47 7.37 -8.31
N VAL A 90 11.37 7.68 -7.38
CA VAL A 90 11.24 8.87 -6.49
C VAL A 90 10.97 10.14 -7.30
N VAL A 91 11.61 10.27 -8.46
CA VAL A 91 11.43 11.42 -9.37
C VAL A 91 10.01 11.49 -9.95
N GLY A 92 9.41 10.36 -10.32
CA GLY A 92 8.05 10.31 -10.88
C GLY A 92 6.98 10.58 -9.82
N TRP A 93 7.20 10.08 -8.59
CA TRP A 93 6.35 10.41 -7.45
C TRP A 93 6.43 11.90 -7.07
N ILE A 94 7.63 12.47 -6.97
CA ILE A 94 7.82 13.91 -6.71
C ILE A 94 7.21 14.76 -7.84
N GLY A 95 7.41 14.38 -9.10
CA GLY A 95 6.82 15.06 -10.24
C GLY A 95 5.30 15.07 -10.20
N ALA A 96 4.67 13.92 -9.87
CA ALA A 96 3.23 13.84 -9.66
C ALA A 96 2.77 14.72 -8.48
N LEU A 97 3.55 14.78 -7.41
CA LEU A 97 3.26 15.61 -6.24
C LEU A 97 3.30 17.09 -6.58
N ILE A 98 4.39 17.57 -7.20
CA ILE A 98 4.51 18.98 -7.65
C ILE A 98 3.37 19.32 -8.62
N TRP A 99 3.04 18.43 -9.53
CA TRP A 99 1.97 18.66 -10.49
C TRP A 99 0.59 18.71 -9.84
N SER A 100 0.35 17.90 -8.81
CA SER A 100 -0.89 17.95 -8.00
C SER A 100 -1.09 19.29 -7.30
N PHE A 101 -0.01 20.05 -7.05
CA PHE A 101 -0.06 21.37 -6.44
C PHE A 101 -0.23 22.52 -7.46
N THR A 102 -0.17 22.25 -8.76
CA THR A 102 -0.30 23.28 -9.80
C THR A 102 -1.73 23.82 -9.88
N GLY A 103 -1.89 25.12 -10.19
CA GLY A 103 -3.17 25.85 -10.18
C GLY A 103 -4.13 25.57 -11.35
N ASN A 104 -4.03 24.41 -12.01
CA ASN A 104 -4.94 24.02 -13.10
C ASN A 104 -6.22 23.38 -12.55
N VAL A 105 -6.93 24.19 -11.78
CA VAL A 105 -8.18 23.86 -11.12
C VAL A 105 -9.33 24.44 -11.92
N HIS A 106 -10.41 23.69 -12.13
CA HIS A 106 -11.58 24.23 -12.81
C HIS A 106 -12.12 25.40 -12.00
N PRO A 107 -12.34 26.58 -12.59
CA PRO A 107 -13.16 27.60 -11.95
C PRO A 107 -14.49 26.94 -11.63
N GLN A 108 -14.81 26.77 -10.34
CA GLN A 108 -16.16 26.41 -9.95
C GLN A 108 -16.99 27.66 -10.19
N ASN A 109 -17.42 27.84 -11.43
CA ASN A 109 -18.39 28.86 -11.75
C ASN A 109 -19.62 28.51 -10.91
N PHE A 110 -19.88 29.35 -9.90
CA PHE A 110 -21.08 29.25 -9.08
C PHE A 110 -22.35 29.12 -9.95
N LEU A 111 -22.32 29.67 -11.17
CA LEU A 111 -23.37 29.59 -12.18
C LEU A 111 -23.60 28.16 -12.73
N ASP A 112 -22.60 27.28 -12.78
CA ASP A 112 -22.77 25.90 -13.26
C ASP A 112 -23.57 25.05 -12.24
N ARG A 113 -23.52 25.41 -10.95
CA ARG A 113 -24.30 24.74 -9.89
C ARG A 113 -25.74 25.24 -9.79
N PHE A 114 -26.05 26.42 -10.33
CA PHE A 114 -27.34 27.09 -10.10
C PHE A 114 -28.05 27.59 -11.36
N GLY A 115 -27.50 27.45 -12.56
CA GLY A 115 -27.99 28.18 -13.73
C GLY A 115 -27.87 27.46 -15.07
N SER A 116 -28.78 26.51 -15.32
CA SER A 116 -29.19 26.11 -16.68
C SER A 116 -30.68 25.77 -16.70
N THR A 117 -31.49 26.63 -16.08
CA THR A 117 -32.96 26.61 -16.19
C THR A 117 -33.45 28.06 -16.26
N ALA A 118 -33.22 28.71 -17.40
CA ALA A 118 -33.88 29.96 -17.77
C ALA A 118 -34.35 29.82 -19.21
#